data_AF-K1Z2J0-F1
#
_entry.id   AF-K1Z2J0-F1
#
_cell.length_a   1.000
_cell.length_b   1.000
_cell.length_c   1.000
_cell.angle_alpha   90.00
_cell.angle_beta   90.00
_cell.angle_gamma   90.00
#
_symmetry.space_group_name_H-M   'P 1'
#
loop_
_entity.id
_entity.type
_entity.pdbx_description
1 polymer ?
#
loop_
_entity_poly.entity_id
_entity_poly.type
_entity_poly.pdbx_seq_one_letter_code
_entity_poly.pdbx_strand_id
1 'polypeptide(L)' 'MESCVNLDAINKLAKEQGVPWKLTFSYGRALQNSAIKTWLGRDENKLESQEVFLHRAKLASAATLGEYNVEME' A
#
# COMPACT_ATOMS: atom_id res chain seq x y z
N MET A 1 1.39 -1.62 -7.74
CA MET A 1 2.03 -2.51 -6.75
C MET A 1 1.22 -3.81 -6.60
N GLU A 2 1.76 -4.98 -6.96
CA GLU A 2 1.02 -6.25 -6.98
C GLU A 2 0.31 -6.58 -5.64
N SER A 3 0.96 -6.31 -4.50
CA SER A 3 0.37 -6.55 -3.19
C SER A 3 -0.86 -5.68 -2.87
N CYS A 4 -0.99 -4.49 -3.47
CA CYS A 4 -2.20 -3.67 -3.35
C CYS A 4 -3.34 -4.23 -4.20
N VAL A 5 -3.04 -4.59 -5.44
CA VAL A 5 -4.01 -5.21 -6.36
C VAL A 5 -4.63 -6.46 -5.73
N ASN A 6 -3.80 -7.32 -5.13
CA ASN A 6 -4.26 -8.54 -4.49
C ASN A 6 -5.11 -8.26 -3.24
N LEU A 7 -4.66 -7.36 -2.36
CA LEU A 7 -5.41 -7.01 -1.15
C LEU A 7 -6.77 -6.38 -1.46
N ASP A 8 -6.82 -5.55 -2.49
CA ASP A 8 -8.05 -4.93 -2.98
C ASP A 8 -9.04 -5.97 -3.50
N ALA A 9 -8.59 -6.88 -4.36
CA ALA A 9 -9.41 -7.97 -4.87
C ALA A 9 -9.94 -8.87 -3.74
N ILE A 10 -9.08 -9.19 -2.76
CA ILE A 10 -9.46 -9.96 -1.56
C ILE A 10 -10.54 -9.23 -0.77
N ASN A 11 -10.41 -7.92 -0.52
CA ASN A 11 -11.39 -7.16 0.25
C ASN A 11 -12.72 -6.97 -0.49
N LYS A 12 -12.69 -6.80 -1.82
CA LYS A 12 -13.91 -6.79 -2.65
C LYS A 12 -14.68 -8.10 -2.53
N LEU A 13 -14.00 -9.24 -2.68
CA LEU A 13 -14.61 -10.56 -2.54
C LEU A 13 -15.10 -10.82 -1.10
N ALA A 14 -14.32 -10.41 -0.09
CA ALA A 14 -14.69 -10.57 1.31
C ALA A 14 -15.97 -9.81 1.67
N LYS A 15 -16.16 -8.63 1.08
CA LYS A 15 -17.39 -7.83 1.21
C LYS A 15 -18.59 -8.53 0.57
N GLU A 16 -18.42 -9.11 -0.62
CA GLU A 16 -19.46 -9.89 -1.30
C GLU A 16 -19.86 -11.15 -0.51
N GLN A 17 -18.90 -11.81 0.11
CA GLN A 17 -19.11 -13.03 0.89
C GLN A 17 -19.51 -12.78 2.35
N GLY A 18 -19.56 -11.53 2.81
CA GLY A 18 -19.92 -11.19 4.19
C GLY A 18 -18.92 -11.69 5.23
N VAL A 19 -17.62 -11.69 4.90
CA VAL A 19 -16.56 -12.12 5.82
C VAL A 19 -16.53 -11.21 7.06
N PRO A 20 -16.58 -11.76 8.30
CA PRO A 20 -16.81 -10.93 9.49
C PRO A 20 -15.53 -10.34 10.13
N TRP A 21 -14.34 -10.66 9.62
CA TRP A 21 -13.06 -10.15 10.10
C TRP A 21 -12.38 -9.21 9.08
N LYS A 22 -11.59 -8.26 9.59
CA LYS A 22 -10.86 -7.32 8.74
C LYS A 22 -9.66 -7.99 8.07
N LEU A 23 -9.51 -7.75 6.77
CA LEU A 23 -8.36 -8.17 5.98
C LEU A 23 -7.51 -6.94 5.66
N THR A 24 -6.36 -6.83 6.31
CA THR A 24 -5.45 -5.69 6.21
C THR A 24 -4.03 -6.15 5.90
N PHE A 25 -3.10 -5.22 5.75
CA PHE A 25 -1.71 -5.50 5.38
C PHE A 25 -0.76 -5.49 6.59
N SER A 26 0.28 -6.31 6.48
CA SER A 26 1.50 -6.23 7.30
C SER A 26 2.70 -6.35 6.36
N TYR A 27 3.03 -5.25 5.69
CA TYR A 27 3.99 -5.23 4.59
C TYR A 27 5.35 -4.65 5.00
N GLY A 28 6.42 -5.42 4.73
CA GLY A 28 7.80 -4.91 4.73
C GLY A 28 8.17 -4.33 3.36
N ARG A 29 8.72 -5.18 2.49
CA ARG A 29 9.24 -4.78 1.17
C ARG A 29 8.24 -4.00 0.30
N ALA A 30 6.97 -4.41 0.27
CA ALA A 30 5.98 -3.73 -0.56
C ALA A 30 5.80 -2.26 -0.18
N LEU A 31 5.98 -1.92 1.10
CA LEU A 31 5.76 -0.57 1.62
C LEU A 31 7.06 0.25 1.68
N GLN A 32 8.17 -0.40 2.02
CA GLN A 32 9.45 0.29 2.28
C GLN A 32 10.39 0.34 1.07
N ASN A 33 10.33 -0.58 0.11
CA ASN A 33 11.38 -0.73 -0.90
C ASN A 33 11.50 0.50 -1.81
N SER A 34 10.40 1.15 -2.18
CA SER A 34 10.47 2.40 -2.96
C SER A 34 11.03 3.55 -2.14
N ALA A 35 10.61 3.71 -0.88
CA ALA A 35 11.10 4.75 0.01
C ALA A 35 12.61 4.60 0.28
N ILE A 36 13.09 3.39 0.53
CA ILE A 36 14.52 3.10 0.71
C ILE A 36 15.32 3.44 -0.55
N LYS A 37 14.79 3.11 -1.73
CA LYS A 37 15.42 3.45 -3.02
C LYS A 37 15.46 4.95 -3.28
N THR A 38 14.45 5.70 -2.84
CA THR A 38 14.45 7.18 -2.91
C THR A 38 15.42 7.78 -1.90
N TRP A 39 15.46 7.25 -0.68
CA TRP A 39 16.31 7.78 0.39
C TRP A 39 17.80 7.69 0.08
N LEU A 40 18.27 6.58 -0.51
CA LEU A 40 19.69 6.34 -0.82
C LEU A 40 20.65 6.49 0.39
N GLY A 41 20.13 6.47 1.62
CA GLY A 41 20.90 6.73 2.84
C GLY A 41 21.36 8.20 3.00
N ARG A 42 20.76 9.13 2.25
CA ARG A 42 21.14 10.56 2.27
C ARG A 42 20.08 11.37 2.99
N ASP A 43 20.50 12.21 3.94
CA ASP A 43 19.58 13.03 4.74
C ASP A 43 18.83 14.08 3.89
N GLU A 44 19.44 14.54 2.79
CA GLU A 44 18.81 15.43 1.82
C GLU A 44 17.54 14.82 1.16
N ASN A 45 17.46 13.48 1.06
CA ASN A 45 16.34 12.77 0.44
C ASN A 45 15.27 12.32 1.45
N LYS A 46 15.39 12.72 2.73
CA LYS A 46 14.51 12.22 3.80
C LYS A 46 13.03 12.56 3.54
N LEU A 47 12.74 13.79 3.13
CA LEU A 47 11.38 14.24 2.87
C LEU A 47 10.77 13.50 1.68
N GLU A 48 11.50 13.41 0.56
CA GLU A 48 11.05 12.70 -0.64
C GLU A 48 10.79 11.21 -0.35
N SER A 49 11.67 10.57 0.42
CA SER A 49 11.48 9.18 0.89
C SER A 49 10.21 9.01 1.72
N GLN A 50 9.92 9.95 2.63
CA GLN A 50 8.72 9.94 3.45
C GLN A 50 7.45 10.12 2.61
N GLU A 51 7.48 10.99 1.60
CA GLU A 51 6.36 11.17 0.66
C GLU A 51 6.09 9.90 -0.14
N VAL A 52 7.13 9.24 -0.64
CA VAL A 52 7.03 7.96 -1.33
C VAL A 52 6.46 6.88 -0.41
N PHE A 53 6.92 6.80 0.84
CA PHE A 53 6.39 5.87 1.82
C PHE A 53 4.91 6.13 2.12
N LEU A 54 4.54 7.39 2.34
CA LEU A 54 3.17 7.80 2.63
C LEU A 54 2.24 7.47 1.45
N HIS A 55 2.69 7.71 0.22
CA HIS A 55 1.96 7.33 -0.98
C HIS A 55 1.66 5.83 -0.99
N ARG A 56 2.67 4.98 -0.76
CA ARG A 56 2.49 3.52 -0.66
C ARG A 56 1.53 3.12 0.45
N ALA A 57 1.60 3.77 1.60
CA ALA A 57 0.70 3.52 2.73
C ALA A 57 -0.76 3.89 2.38
N LYS A 58 -0.98 4.99 1.66
CA LYS A 58 -2.32 5.40 1.19
C LYS A 58 -2.90 4.38 0.21
N LEU A 59 -2.11 3.88 -0.74
CA LEU A 59 -2.54 2.82 -1.65
C LEU A 59 -2.93 1.54 -0.91
N ALA A 60 -2.11 1.10 0.06
CA ALA A 60 -2.40 -0.08 0.87
C ALA A 60 -3.66 0.11 1.74
N SER A 61 -3.88 1.33 2.24
CA SER A 61 -5.11 1.70 2.95
C SER A 61 -6.33 1.62 2.03
N ALA A 62 -6.25 2.15 0.81
CA ALA A 62 -7.35 2.06 -0.17
C ALA A 62 -7.66 0.61 -0.54
N ALA A 63 -6.63 -0.22 -0.74
CA ALA A 63 -6.80 -1.65 -1.00
C ALA A 63 -7.45 -2.40 0.18
N THR A 64 -7.21 -1.97 1.42
CA THR A 64 -7.89 -2.52 2.61
C THR A 64 -9.40 -2.22 2.61
N LEU A 65 -9.82 -1.15 1.94
CA LEU A 65 -11.22 -0.77 1.77
C LEU A 65 -11.86 -1.37 0.51
N GLY A 66 -11.07 -2.00 -0.36
CA GLY A 66 -11.53 -2.43 -1.68
C GLY A 66 -11.74 -1.26 -2.65
N GLU A 67 -11.01 -0.16 -2.46
CA GLU A 67 -11.15 1.10 -3.21
C GLU A 67 -9.88 1.45 -4.01
N TYR A 68 -8.92 0.53 -4.13
CA TYR A 68 -7.69 0.79 -4.88
C TYR A 68 -7.96 0.80 -6.39
N ASN A 69 -7.32 1.74 -7.08
CA ASN A 69 -7.30 1.88 -8.54
C ASN A 69 -5.85 2.07 -8.99
N VAL A 70 -5.50 1.51 -10.16
CA VAL A 70 -4.21 1.68 -10.82
C VAL A 70 -3.87 3.14 -11.11
N GLU A 71 -4.86 4.00 -11.33
CA GLU A 71 -4.67 5.44 -11.57
C GLU A 71 -4.23 6.21 -10.32
N MET A 72 -4.36 5.61 -9.12
CA MET A 72 -3.87 6.21 -7.88
C MET A 72 -2.36 6.05 -7.71
N GLU A 73 -1.73 5.17 -8.49
CA GLU A 73 -0.32 4.80 -8.39
C GLU A 73 0.62 5.87 -8.95
#